data_AF-A0A7C4HCU4-F1
#
_entry.id   AF-A0A7C4HCU4-F1
#
_cell.length_a   1.000
_cell.length_b   1.000
_cell.length_c   1.000
_cell.angle_alpha   90.00
_cell.angle_beta   90.00
_cell.angle_gamma   90.00
#
_symmetry.space_group_name_H-M   'P 1'
#
loop_
_entity.id
_entity.type
_entity.pdbx_description
1 polymer ?
#
loop_
_entity_poly.entity_id
_entity_poly.type
_entity_poly.pdbx_seq_one_letter_code
_entity_poly.pdbx_strand_id
1 'polypeptide(L)' 'MSTSEFTVNKFMEFLSKRKIMAAKCKKCGTVNLPPRPICKKCRGSELEWVELNG' A
#
# COMPACT_ATOMS: atom_id res chain seq x y z
N MET A 1 -18.30 0.88 4.90
CA MET A 1 -17.45 0.23 3.87
C MET A 1 -16.01 0.44 4.27
N SER A 2 -15.33 -0.62 4.72
CA SER A 2 -13.95 -0.54 5.20
C SER A 2 -12.99 -0.94 4.07
N THR A 3 -12.98 -0.15 2.99
CA THR A 3 -11.92 -0.23 1.99
C THR A 3 -10.70 0.45 2.57
N SER A 4 -9.61 -0.29 2.75
CA SER A 4 -8.32 0.22 3.20
C SER A 4 -7.83 1.30 2.24
N GLU A 5 -8.24 2.55 2.43
CA GLU A 5 -7.90 3.63 1.52
C GLU A 5 -6.38 3.86 1.54
N PHE A 6 -5.76 3.79 0.37
CA PHE A 6 -4.36 4.16 0.16
C PHE A 6 -4.27 5.67 0.06
N THR A 7 -4.41 6.35 1.20
CA THR A 7 -4.33 7.81 1.31
C THR A 7 -2.95 8.25 1.79
N VAL A 8 -2.57 9.47 1.40
CA VAL A 8 -1.32 10.10 1.87
C VAL A 8 -1.35 10.25 3.39
N ASN A 9 -2.48 10.69 3.98
CA ASN A 9 -2.61 10.85 5.43
C ASN A 9 -2.29 9.54 6.19
N LYS A 10 -2.84 8.42 5.75
CA LYS A 10 -2.60 7.12 6.40
C LYS A 10 -1.16 6.64 6.22
N PHE A 11 -0.55 6.91 5.06
CA PHE A 11 0.88 6.65 4.87
C PHE A 11 1.74 7.48 5.83
N MET A 12 1.42 8.77 6.02
CA MET A 12 2.11 9.64 6.97
C MET A 12 1.95 9.18 8.42
N GLU A 13 0.77 8.66 8.82
CA GLU A 13 0.57 8.05 10.13
C GLU A 13 1.43 6.80 10.37
N PHE A 14 1.71 6.02 9.33
CA PHE A 14 2.62 4.88 9.46
C PHE A 14 4.07 5.33 9.59
N LEU A 15 4.48 6.34 8.82
CA LEU A 15 5.81 6.92 8.92
C LEU A 15 6.08 7.54 10.31
N SER A 16 5.09 8.21 10.91
CA SER A 16 5.22 8.75 12.28
C SER A 16 5.43 7.65 13.34
N LYS A 17 4.91 6.45 13.06
CA LYS A 17 5.12 5.23 13.87
C LYS A 17 6.40 4.46 13.51
N ARG A 18 7.28 5.04 12.68
CA ARG A 18 8.49 4.40 12.14
C ARG A 18 8.21 3.10 11.36
N LYS A 19 7.01 2.98 10.77
CA LYS A 19 6.61 1.84 9.93
C LYS A 19 6.65 2.22 8.46
N ILE A 20 7.45 1.52 7.66
CA ILE A 20 7.46 1.69 6.21
C ILE A 20 6.41 0.77 5.62
N MET A 21 5.27 1.35 5.23
CA MET A 21 4.15 0.59 4.67
C MET A 21 4.08 0.76 3.14
N ALA A 22 3.84 -0.32 2.42
CA ALA A 22 3.69 -0.34 0.97
C ALA A 22 2.35 -0.97 0.56
N ALA A 23 1.96 -0.78 -0.71
CA ALA A 23 0.76 -1.40 -1.27
C ALA A 23 1.14 -2.64 -2.09
N LYS A 24 0.87 -3.84 -1.57
CA LYS A 24 1.09 -5.11 -2.28
C LYS A 24 -0.17 -5.51 -3.05
N CYS A 25 -0.02 -5.76 -4.34
CA CYS A 25 -1.14 -6.24 -5.15
C CYS A 25 -1.43 -7.71 -4.87
N LYS A 26 -2.67 -8.05 -4.52
CA LYS A 26 -3.10 -9.43 -4.28
C LYS A 26 -3.10 -10.28 -5.55
N LYS A 27 -3.29 -9.67 -6.73
CA LYS A 27 -3.33 -10.39 -8.02
C LYS A 27 -1.97 -10.79 -8.56
N CYS A 28 -1.00 -9.88 -8.50
CA CYS A 28 0.30 -10.08 -9.17
C CYS A 28 1.49 -10.04 -8.22
N GLY A 29 1.27 -9.84 -6.92
CA GLY A 29 2.32 -9.77 -5.90
C GLY A 29 3.20 -8.52 -5.94
N THR A 30 2.97 -7.60 -6.88
CA THR A 30 3.79 -6.39 -7.03
C THR A 30 3.62 -5.47 -5.82
N VAL A 31 4.73 -5.08 -5.21
CA VAL A 31 4.79 -4.10 -4.13
C VAL A 31 4.98 -2.70 -4.71
N ASN A 32 4.15 -1.75 -4.27
CA ASN A 32 4.20 -0.36 -4.69
C ASN A 32 4.58 0.53 -3.52
N LEU A 33 5.72 1.23 -3.67
CA LEU A 33 6.16 2.33 -2.82
C LEU A 33 6.45 3.53 -3.74
N PRO A 34 5.75 4.68 -3.60
CA PRO A 34 4.72 4.97 -2.60
C PRO A 34 3.46 4.09 -2.74
N PRO A 35 2.72 3.86 -1.64
CA PRO A 35 1.46 3.10 -1.66
C PRO A 35 0.41 3.81 -2.52
N ARG A 36 -0.20 3.09 -3.46
CA ARG A 36 -1.19 3.62 -4.42
C ARG A 36 -2.41 2.71 -4.47
N PRO A 37 -3.61 3.25 -4.78
CA PRO A 37 -4.84 2.46 -4.88
C PRO A 37 -4.93 1.60 -6.16
N ILE A 38 -3.99 1.75 -7.09
CA ILE A 38 -3.94 0.98 -8.34
C ILE A 38 -2.53 0.41 -8.52
N CYS A 39 -2.45 -0.88 -8.86
CA CYS A 39 -1.18 -1.56 -9.13
C CYS A 39 -0.56 -1.04 -10.43
N LYS A 40 0.72 -0.65 -10.39
CA LYS A 40 1.45 -0.18 -11.58
C LYS A 40 1.66 -1.25 -12.66
N LYS A 41 1.64 -2.54 -12.28
CA LYS A 41 1.93 -3.67 -13.17
C LYS A 41 0.68 -4.21 -13.86
N CYS A 42 -0.31 -4.65 -13.08
CA CYS A 42 -1.53 -5.28 -13.62
C CYS A 42 -2.75 -4.36 -13.67
N ARG A 43 -2.63 -3.10 -13.21
CA ARG A 43 -3.74 -2.14 -13.07
C ARG A 43 -4.90 -2.61 -12.18
N GLY A 44 -4.68 -3.66 -11.39
CA GLY A 44 -5.67 -4.13 -10.41
C GLY A 44 -5.81 -3.17 -9.24
N SER A 45 -7.02 -3.08 -8.70
CA SER A 45 -7.39 -2.30 -7.51
C SER A 45 -7.37 -3.13 -6.22
N GLU A 46 -7.15 -4.43 -6.31
CA GLU A 46 -7.04 -5.33 -5.16
C GLU A 46 -5.61 -5.29 -4.60
N LEU A 47 -5.39 -4.34 -3.68
CA LEU A 47 -4.13 -4.16 -2.97
C LEU A 47 -4.35 -4.26 -1.46
N GLU A 48 -3.29 -4.61 -0.74
CA GLU A 48 -3.22 -4.63 0.71
C GLU A 48 -2.00 -3.86 1.22
N TRP A 49 -2.13 -3.30 2.42
CA TRP A 49 -1.01 -2.72 3.14
C TRP A 49 -0.07 -3.83 3.60
N VAL A 50 1.21 -3.71 3.28
CA VAL A 50 2.27 -4.59 3.77
C VAL A 50 3.35 -3.75 4.46
N GLU A 51 3.80 -4.20 5.63
CA GLU A 51 4.95 -3.60 6.32
C GLU A 51 6.24 -4.12 5.67
N LEU A 52 7.11 -3.21 5.27
CA LEU A 52 8.45 -3.55 4.78
C LEU A 52 9.41 -3.53 5.95
N ASN A 53 10.09 -4.65 6.15
CA ASN A 53 11.22 -4.74 7.06
C ASN A 53 12.49 -4.51 6.22
N GLY A 54 13.29 -3.54 6.64
CA GLY A 54 14.62 -3.27 6.12
C GLY A 54 15.68 -3.67 7.12
#